data_AF-A0A959ELG2-F1
#
_entry.id   AF-A0A959ELG2-F1
#
_cell.length_a   1.000
_cell.length_b   1.000
_cell.length_c   1.000
_cell.angle_alpha   90.00
_cell.angle_beta   90.00
_cell.angle_gamma   90.00
#
_symmetry.space_group_name_H-M   'P 1'
#
loop_
_entity.id
_entity.type
_entity.pdbx_description
1 polymer ?
#
loop_
_entity_poly.entity_id
_entity_poly.type
_entity_poly.pdbx_seq_one_letter_code
_entity_poly.pdbx_strand_id
1 'polypeptide(L)'
;MLKKFPDTILIILGILLAFIILTWIVPAGEFARTLIDGRTVIEPGTYARVEPSPQGVGAFFTAPIRGFVEAAQIIGFVFLVGGAFSIVTFTGAVDAGLQRIIHFSRRHPSYKRWILPLVITLFSLGGSTFGMSEETLVFVLITIPLALALGYDSIVGVAIAFVGAGLGFAGAFINPFTIGVAQGIAELPPASGMGYRLIVWAVITLVGIWYVMRYARKVELNKEASPVYEIDQTRDLSAFG
;
A
#
# COMPACT_ATOMS: atom_id res chain seq x y z
N MET A 1 -32.10 -0.76 -4.76
CA MET A 1 -31.07 0.09 -4.10
C MET A 1 -30.14 -0.81 -3.30
N LEU A 2 -28.95 -1.17 -3.81
CA LEU A 2 -27.91 -1.78 -2.97
C LEU A 2 -27.40 -0.70 -2.02
N LYS A 3 -27.81 -0.75 -0.75
CA LYS A 3 -27.55 0.33 0.23
C LYS A 3 -26.20 0.23 0.97
N LYS A 4 -25.39 -0.81 0.73
CA LYS A 4 -24.01 -0.94 1.22
C LYS A 4 -23.23 -1.80 0.25
N PHE A 5 -21.96 -1.47 0.01
CA PHE A 5 -21.06 -2.38 -0.70
C PHE A 5 -20.96 -3.70 0.08
N PRO A 6 -20.98 -4.86 -0.60
CA PRO A 6 -20.79 -6.15 0.07
C PRO A 6 -19.44 -6.17 0.80
N ASP A 7 -19.40 -6.88 1.93
CA ASP A 7 -18.16 -7.08 2.68
C ASP A 7 -17.08 -7.76 1.81
N THR A 8 -15.81 -7.39 2.01
CA THR A 8 -14.69 -7.95 1.24
C THR A 8 -14.64 -9.48 1.32
N ILE A 9 -14.98 -10.07 2.46
CA ILE A 9 -15.06 -11.52 2.63
C ILE A 9 -16.15 -12.12 1.73
N LEU A 10 -17.32 -11.47 1.66
CA LEU A 10 -18.41 -11.91 0.78
C LEU A 10 -18.01 -11.81 -0.70
N ILE A 11 -17.29 -10.76 -1.07
CA ILE A 11 -16.77 -10.59 -2.43
C ILE A 11 -15.78 -11.71 -2.76
N ILE A 12 -14.81 -11.97 -1.90
CA ILE A 12 -13.79 -13.01 -2.11
C ILE A 12 -14.43 -14.40 -2.18
N LEU A 13 -15.37 -14.72 -1.27
CA LEU A 13 -16.10 -15.99 -1.30
C LEU A 13 -16.98 -16.11 -2.55
N GLY A 14 -17.61 -15.03 -2.98
CA GLY A 14 -18.39 -15.00 -4.21
C GLY A 14 -17.54 -15.24 -5.46
N ILE A 15 -16.36 -14.61 -5.53
CA ILE A 15 -15.38 -14.84 -6.59
C ILE A 15 -14.90 -16.30 -6.56
N LEU A 16 -14.57 -16.84 -5.38
CA LEU A 16 -14.16 -18.24 -5.22
C LEU A 16 -15.23 -19.21 -5.74
N LEU A 17 -16.50 -19.01 -5.37
CA LEU A 17 -17.61 -19.82 -5.88
C LEU A 17 -17.73 -19.71 -7.41
N ALA A 18 -17.62 -18.49 -7.95
CA ALA A 18 -17.64 -18.28 -9.39
C ALA A 18 -16.52 -19.04 -10.10
N PHE A 19 -15.29 -18.98 -9.60
CA PHE A 19 -14.15 -19.73 -10.16
C PHE A 19 -14.33 -21.24 -10.06
N ILE A 20 -14.84 -21.74 -8.94
CA ILE A 20 -15.17 -23.17 -8.80
C ILE A 20 -16.19 -23.59 -9.87
N ILE A 21 -17.28 -22.84 -10.04
CA ILE A 21 -18.29 -23.14 -11.08
C ILE A 21 -17.66 -23.07 -12.48
N LEU A 22 -16.82 -22.08 -12.75
CA LEU A 22 -16.14 -21.93 -14.03
C LEU A 22 -15.25 -23.14 -14.36
N THR A 23 -14.69 -23.85 -13.38
CA THR A 23 -13.92 -25.08 -13.64
C THR A 23 -14.74 -26.23 -14.25
N TRP A 24 -16.07 -26.17 -14.16
CA TRP A 24 -16.98 -27.14 -14.78
C TRP A 24 -17.43 -26.72 -16.18
N ILE A 25 -17.49 -25.41 -16.44
CA ILE A 25 -18.05 -24.85 -17.68
C ILE A 25 -16.93 -24.59 -18.71
N VAL A 26 -15.78 -24.10 -18.26
CA VAL A 26 -14.67 -23.72 -19.12
C VAL A 26 -13.82 -24.96 -19.44
N PRO A 27 -13.64 -25.35 -20.72
CA PRO A 27 -12.80 -26.48 -21.08
C PRO A 27 -11.35 -26.25 -20.63
N ALA A 28 -10.76 -27.27 -20.00
CA ALA A 28 -9.35 -27.24 -19.66
C ALA A 28 -8.49 -27.25 -20.93
N GLY A 29 -7.50 -26.37 -20.98
CA GLY A 29 -6.55 -26.32 -22.08
C GLY A 29 -5.23 -25.73 -21.64
N GLU A 30 -4.18 -26.11 -22.36
CA GLU A 30 -2.82 -25.75 -22.07
C GLU A 30 -2.08 -25.47 -23.38
N PHE A 31 -1.10 -24.58 -23.33
CA PHE A 31 -0.18 -24.37 -24.45
C PHE A 31 1.09 -25.17 -24.19
N ALA A 32 1.70 -25.70 -25.24
CA ALA A 32 3.04 -26.24 -25.14
C ALA A 32 3.99 -25.14 -24.66
N ARG A 33 4.91 -25.51 -23.78
CA ARG A 33 5.90 -24.59 -23.23
C ARG A 33 7.30 -25.08 -23.56
N THR A 34 8.15 -24.18 -24.01
CA THR A 34 9.57 -24.43 -24.27
C THR A 34 10.45 -23.61 -23.36
N LEU A 35 11.59 -24.18 -23.01
CA LEU A 35 12.62 -23.48 -22.26
C LEU A 35 13.42 -22.59 -23.21
N ILE A 36 13.27 -21.28 -23.09
CA ILE A 36 14.08 -20.28 -23.81
C ILE A 36 14.79 -19.44 -22.75
N ASP A 37 16.14 -19.42 -22.79
CA ASP A 37 16.97 -18.67 -21.83
C ASP A 37 16.65 -18.95 -20.35
N GLY A 38 16.33 -20.21 -20.03
CA GLY A 38 15.97 -20.65 -18.68
C GLY A 38 14.56 -20.24 -18.23
N ARG A 39 13.72 -19.74 -19.14
CA ARG A 39 12.32 -19.39 -18.90
C ARG A 39 11.38 -20.28 -19.69
N THR A 40 10.27 -20.60 -19.06
CA THR A 40 9.19 -21.39 -19.62
C THR A 40 8.27 -20.48 -20.43
N VAL A 41 8.46 -20.45 -21.75
CA VAL A 41 7.71 -19.58 -22.67
C VAL A 41 6.66 -20.40 -23.42
N ILE A 42 5.48 -19.82 -23.59
CA ILE A 42 4.38 -20.41 -24.37
C ILE A 42 4.73 -20.42 -25.86
N GLU A 43 4.60 -21.57 -26.52
CA GLU A 43 4.70 -21.68 -27.97
C GLU A 43 3.37 -21.26 -28.63
N PRO A 44 3.34 -20.19 -29.45
CA PRO A 44 2.13 -19.74 -30.11
C PRO A 44 1.53 -20.81 -31.04
N GLY A 45 0.20 -20.97 -31.02
CA GLY A 45 -0.52 -21.90 -31.89
C GLY A 45 -0.58 -23.36 -31.39
N THR A 46 0.03 -23.67 -30.25
CA THR A 46 0.10 -25.04 -29.68
C THR A 46 -1.01 -25.35 -28.67
N TYR A 47 -2.09 -24.55 -28.64
CA TYR A 47 -3.18 -24.76 -27.70
C TYR A 47 -3.80 -26.15 -27.90
N ALA A 48 -3.76 -26.96 -26.85
CA ALA A 48 -4.38 -28.27 -26.80
C ALA A 48 -5.34 -28.36 -25.61
N ARG A 49 -6.44 -29.09 -25.80
CA ARG A 49 -7.33 -29.42 -24.68
C ARG A 49 -6.69 -30.51 -23.84
N VAL A 50 -6.79 -30.37 -22.54
CA VAL A 50 -6.30 -31.35 -21.56
C VAL A 50 -7.45 -31.94 -20.77
N GLU A 51 -7.17 -32.99 -19.99
CA GLU A 51 -8.17 -33.63 -19.16
C GLU A 51 -8.73 -32.63 -18.13
N PRO A 52 -10.06 -32.43 -18.07
CA PRO A 52 -10.66 -31.50 -17.11
C PRO A 52 -10.41 -31.93 -15.66
N SER A 53 -10.03 -30.98 -14.80
CA SER A 53 -9.90 -31.18 -13.35
C SER A 53 -10.84 -30.23 -12.58
N PRO A 54 -12.16 -30.49 -12.61
CA PRO A 54 -13.14 -29.62 -11.98
C PRO A 54 -12.99 -29.63 -10.45
N GLN A 55 -13.14 -28.46 -9.84
CA GLN A 55 -13.03 -28.30 -8.40
C GLN A 55 -14.35 -28.66 -7.71
N GLY A 56 -14.27 -29.53 -6.70
CA GLY A 56 -15.42 -29.96 -5.90
C GLY A 56 -15.78 -29.00 -4.76
N VAL A 57 -16.90 -29.26 -4.10
CA VAL A 57 -17.37 -28.47 -2.93
C VAL A 57 -16.32 -28.44 -1.80
N GLY A 58 -15.50 -29.48 -1.65
CA GLY A 58 -14.39 -29.50 -0.68
C GLY A 58 -13.32 -28.44 -0.96
N ALA A 59 -13.11 -28.05 -2.22
CA ALA A 59 -12.17 -26.98 -2.58
C ALA A 59 -12.63 -25.63 -2.03
N PHE A 60 -13.94 -25.38 -1.98
CA PHE A 60 -14.50 -24.15 -1.41
C PHE A 60 -14.15 -23.98 0.07
N PHE A 61 -14.27 -25.06 0.86
CA PHE A 61 -14.00 -25.01 2.29
C PHE A 61 -12.50 -25.06 2.62
N THR A 62 -11.69 -25.69 1.77
CA THR A 62 -10.23 -25.80 1.99
C THR A 62 -9.45 -24.60 1.46
N ALA A 63 -9.97 -23.88 0.46
CA ALA A 63 -9.29 -22.73 -0.15
C ALA A 63 -8.95 -21.60 0.85
N PRO A 64 -9.85 -21.17 1.76
CA PRO A 64 -9.49 -20.16 2.77
C PRO A 64 -8.34 -20.61 3.68
N ILE A 65 -8.31 -21.89 4.06
CA ILE A 65 -7.24 -22.45 4.90
C ILE A 65 -5.91 -22.41 4.15
N ARG A 66 -5.90 -22.82 2.87
CA ARG A 66 -4.70 -22.78 2.02
C ARG A 66 -4.22 -21.34 1.82
N GLY A 67 -5.11 -20.41 1.53
CA GLY A 67 -4.77 -19.00 1.40
C GLY A 67 -4.16 -18.42 2.68
N PHE A 68 -4.65 -18.82 3.86
CA PHE A 68 -4.05 -18.42 5.13
C PHE A 68 -2.63 -18.97 5.32
N VAL A 69 -2.39 -20.22 4.94
CA VAL A 69 -1.05 -20.84 4.97
C VAL A 69 -0.09 -20.13 4.00
N GLU A 70 -0.54 -19.84 2.78
CA GLU A 70 0.25 -19.11 1.78
C GLU A 70 0.56 -17.67 2.22
N ALA A 71 -0.37 -17.03 2.94
CA ALA A 71 -0.20 -15.67 3.48
C ALA A 71 0.53 -15.61 4.83
N ALA A 72 0.97 -16.74 5.40
CA ALA A 72 1.52 -16.81 6.76
C ALA A 72 2.71 -15.86 6.99
N GLN A 73 3.57 -15.69 5.99
CA GLN A 73 4.72 -14.77 6.06
C GLN A 73 4.28 -13.30 6.16
N ILE A 74 3.26 -12.91 5.40
CA ILE A 74 2.69 -11.55 5.42
C ILE A 74 2.06 -11.28 6.77
N ILE A 75 1.26 -12.22 7.27
CA ILE A 75 0.61 -12.14 8.58
C ILE A 75 1.66 -11.95 9.69
N GLY A 76 2.70 -12.78 9.70
CA GLY A 76 3.79 -12.67 10.67
C GLY A 76 4.53 -11.33 10.62
N PHE A 77 4.80 -10.83 9.42
CA PHE A 77 5.41 -9.51 9.23
C PHE A 77 4.56 -8.38 9.83
N VAL A 78 3.27 -8.33 9.48
CA VAL A 78 2.33 -7.31 9.98
C VAL A 78 2.22 -7.35 11.51
N PHE A 79 2.18 -8.53 12.11
CA PHE A 79 2.16 -8.68 13.58
C PHE A 79 3.44 -8.13 14.23
N LEU A 80 4.62 -8.46 13.69
CA LEU A 80 5.88 -7.99 14.23
C LEU A 80 6.03 -6.47 14.11
N VAL A 81 5.66 -5.90 12.96
CA VAL A 81 5.74 -4.47 12.72
C VAL A 81 4.75 -3.72 13.61
N GLY A 82 3.49 -4.17 13.70
CA GLY A 82 2.50 -3.62 14.63
C GLY A 82 2.96 -3.66 16.09
N GLY A 83 3.54 -4.79 16.52
CA GLY A 83 4.12 -4.95 17.86
C GLY A 83 5.29 -3.99 18.12
N ALA A 84 6.23 -3.90 17.17
CA ALA A 84 7.37 -2.98 17.27
C ALA A 84 6.92 -1.52 17.34
N PHE A 85 5.95 -1.11 16.51
CA PHE A 85 5.41 0.25 16.55
C PHE A 85 4.67 0.55 17.85
N SER A 86 3.95 -0.43 18.41
CA SER A 86 3.33 -0.27 19.72
C SER A 86 4.37 0.02 20.81
N ILE A 87 5.52 -0.67 20.77
CA ILE A 87 6.63 -0.42 21.71
C ILE A 87 7.23 0.97 21.48
N VAL A 88 7.51 1.36 20.23
CA VAL A 88 8.09 2.68 19.92
C VAL A 88 7.14 3.81 20.34
N THR A 89 5.83 3.64 20.17
CA THR A 89 4.83 4.62 20.63
C THR A 89 4.77 4.66 22.15
N PHE A 90 4.79 3.50 22.82
CA PHE A 90 4.77 3.41 24.28
C PHE A 90 6.00 4.07 24.95
N THR A 91 7.15 4.08 24.27
CA THR A 91 8.36 4.76 24.79
C THR A 91 8.31 6.29 24.68
N GLY A 92 7.30 6.86 24.04
CA GLY A 92 7.21 8.30 23.76
C GLY A 92 8.23 8.81 22.73
N ALA A 93 8.94 7.89 22.05
CA ALA A 93 9.93 8.25 21.03
C ALA A 93 9.29 8.99 19.85
N VAL A 94 8.05 8.63 19.50
CA VAL A 94 7.25 9.32 18.48
C VAL A 94 6.99 10.76 18.89
N ASP A 95 6.52 10.99 20.13
CA ASP A 95 6.20 12.32 20.64
C ASP A 95 7.46 13.19 20.73
N ALA A 96 8.56 12.64 21.22
CA ALA A 96 9.86 13.33 21.26
C ALA A 96 10.36 13.71 19.85
N GLY A 97 10.21 12.80 18.88
CA GLY A 97 10.55 13.06 17.48
C GLY A 97 9.69 14.17 16.87
N LEU A 98 8.38 14.14 17.12
CA LEU A 98 7.44 15.15 16.68
C LEU A 98 7.78 16.53 17.26
N GLN A 99 8.01 16.62 18.58
CA GLN A 99 8.43 17.86 19.25
C GLN A 99 9.71 18.44 18.64
N ARG A 100 10.68 17.57 18.29
CA ARG A 100 11.93 17.98 17.65
C ARG A 100 11.69 18.54 16.24
N ILE A 101 10.81 17.93 15.47
CA ILE A 101 10.43 18.41 14.13
C ILE A 101 9.69 19.75 14.23
N ILE A 102 8.78 19.90 15.19
CA ILE A 102 8.06 21.17 15.44
C ILE A 102 9.05 22.28 15.78
N HIS A 103 9.95 22.04 16.73
CA HIS A 103 10.95 23.02 17.14
C HIS A 103 11.87 23.41 15.99
N PHE A 104 12.31 22.42 15.20
CA PHE A 104 13.10 22.66 14.00
C PHE A 104 12.34 23.50 12.97
N SER A 105 11.07 23.17 12.71
CA SER A 105 10.21 23.89 11.77
C SER A 105 9.93 25.33 12.20
N ARG A 106 9.81 25.60 13.52
CA ARG A 106 9.65 26.96 14.05
C ARG A 106 10.90 27.80 13.87
N ARG A 107 12.08 27.21 14.08
CA ARG A 107 13.37 27.88 13.86
C ARG A 107 13.69 28.13 12.39
N HIS A 108 13.18 27.28 11.50
CA HIS A 108 13.49 27.31 10.07
C HIS A 108 12.21 27.28 9.21
N PRO A 109 11.47 28.42 9.10
CA PRO A 109 10.19 28.48 8.40
C PRO A 109 10.27 28.10 6.91
N SER A 110 11.42 28.34 6.28
CA SER A 110 11.69 27.96 4.89
C SER A 110 11.85 26.44 4.71
N TYR A 111 12.30 25.72 5.74
CA TYR A 111 12.51 24.27 5.71
C TYR A 111 11.22 23.49 5.98
N LYS A 112 10.23 24.10 6.63
CA LYS A 112 8.88 23.58 6.80
C LYS A 112 8.28 23.02 5.50
N ARG A 113 8.51 23.73 4.38
CA ARG A 113 8.01 23.36 3.04
C ARG A 113 8.64 22.09 2.48
N TRP A 114 9.81 21.70 2.97
CA TRP A 114 10.55 20.50 2.53
C TRP A 114 10.24 19.25 3.37
N ILE A 115 9.74 19.43 4.59
CA ILE A 115 9.38 18.31 5.48
C ILE A 115 8.30 17.45 4.83
N LEU A 116 7.25 18.06 4.29
CA LEU A 116 6.12 17.32 3.71
C LEU A 116 6.53 16.46 2.50
N PRO A 117 7.24 16.98 1.47
CA PRO A 117 7.79 16.18 0.38
C PRO A 117 8.72 15.06 0.85
N LEU A 118 9.58 15.33 1.84
CA LEU A 118 10.52 14.34 2.37
C LEU A 118 9.77 13.16 3.00
N VAL A 119 8.80 13.45 3.87
CA VAL A 119 8.04 12.40 4.55
C VAL A 119 7.20 11.60 3.54
N ILE A 120 6.54 12.25 2.58
CA ILE A 120 5.81 11.55 1.51
C ILE A 120 6.75 10.63 0.71
N THR A 121 7.98 11.08 0.43
CA THR A 121 8.99 10.26 -0.27
C THR A 121 9.39 9.04 0.55
N LEU A 122 9.58 9.18 1.88
CA LEU A 122 9.89 8.06 2.77
C LEU A 122 8.75 7.03 2.79
N PHE A 123 7.50 7.49 2.84
CA PHE A 123 6.34 6.61 2.75
C PHE A 123 6.23 5.93 1.39
N SER A 124 6.52 6.64 0.30
CA SER A 124 6.58 6.07 -1.05
C SER A 124 7.69 5.03 -1.19
N LEU A 125 8.86 5.25 -0.57
CA LEU A 125 9.91 4.23 -0.49
C LEU A 125 9.43 2.98 0.26
N GLY A 126 8.75 3.15 1.40
CA GLY A 126 8.16 2.03 2.15
C GLY A 126 7.15 1.23 1.31
N GLY A 127 6.24 1.91 0.61
CA GLY A 127 5.28 1.28 -0.29
C GLY A 127 5.93 0.54 -1.47
N SER A 128 7.02 1.08 -2.01
CA SER A 128 7.73 0.53 -3.17
C SER A 128 8.67 -0.64 -2.84
N THR A 129 9.14 -0.74 -1.59
CA THR A 129 10.17 -1.71 -1.19
C THR A 129 9.60 -2.91 -0.46
N PHE A 130 8.85 -2.71 0.63
CA PHE A 130 8.29 -3.79 1.44
C PHE A 130 6.77 -3.73 1.56
N GLY A 131 6.10 -2.88 0.76
CA GLY A 131 4.64 -2.88 0.62
C GLY A 131 3.91 -2.50 1.90
N MET A 132 4.19 -1.32 2.40
CA MET A 132 3.74 -0.75 3.68
C MET A 132 2.23 -0.42 3.78
N SER A 133 1.35 -1.15 3.10
CA SER A 133 -0.07 -0.79 2.98
C SER A 133 -0.79 -0.91 4.32
N GLU A 134 -0.55 -1.99 5.05
CA GLU A 134 -1.20 -2.30 6.32
C GLU A 134 -0.70 -1.39 7.45
N GLU A 135 0.60 -1.06 7.45
CA GLU A 135 1.22 -0.21 8.45
C GLU A 135 0.77 1.25 8.33
N THR A 136 0.27 1.68 7.16
CA THR A 136 -0.26 3.05 6.99
C THR A 136 -1.29 3.40 8.07
N LEU A 137 -2.11 2.44 8.50
CA LEU A 137 -3.12 2.63 9.55
C LEU A 137 -2.49 3.07 10.88
N VAL A 138 -1.35 2.49 11.23
CA VAL A 138 -0.60 2.84 12.44
C VAL A 138 0.07 4.20 12.25
N PHE A 139 0.67 4.43 11.09
CA PHE A 139 1.34 5.70 10.79
C PHE A 139 0.41 6.90 10.72
N VAL A 140 -0.88 6.72 10.44
CA VAL A 140 -1.89 7.80 10.49
C VAL A 140 -1.93 8.46 11.86
N LEU A 141 -1.72 7.68 12.93
CA LEU A 141 -1.66 8.18 14.31
C LEU A 141 -0.51 9.15 14.53
N ILE A 142 0.56 9.05 13.73
CA ILE A 142 1.77 9.90 13.82
C ILE A 142 1.70 11.06 12.82
N THR A 143 1.28 10.75 11.59
CA THR A 143 1.28 11.70 10.48
C THR A 143 0.20 12.77 10.62
N ILE A 144 -0.93 12.48 11.27
CA ILE A 144 -1.93 13.51 11.57
C ILE A 144 -1.38 14.55 12.56
N PRO A 145 -0.90 14.19 13.77
CA PRO A 145 -0.26 15.16 14.67
C PRO A 145 0.88 15.93 14.01
N LEU A 146 1.70 15.26 13.19
CA LEU A 146 2.75 15.91 12.40
C LEU A 146 2.21 16.99 11.45
N ALA A 147 1.18 16.67 10.67
CA ALA A 147 0.58 17.63 9.74
C ALA A 147 -0.04 18.83 10.48
N LEU A 148 -0.78 18.58 11.56
CA LEU A 148 -1.39 19.62 12.39
C LEU A 148 -0.33 20.52 13.04
N ALA A 149 0.77 19.93 13.51
CA ALA A 149 1.85 20.69 14.14
C ALA A 149 2.68 21.50 13.13
N LEU A 150 2.71 21.06 11.87
CA LEU A 150 3.17 21.85 10.73
C LEU A 150 2.10 22.86 10.26
N GLY A 151 0.96 23.00 10.92
CA GLY A 151 -0.07 23.98 10.59
C GLY A 151 -0.86 23.68 9.31
N TYR A 152 -0.86 22.42 8.88
CA TYR A 152 -1.79 21.90 7.88
C TYR A 152 -3.04 21.31 8.57
N ASP A 153 -3.81 20.46 7.89
CA ASP A 153 -4.99 19.78 8.42
C ASP A 153 -4.77 18.25 8.56
N SER A 154 -5.74 17.56 9.16
CA SER A 154 -5.70 16.11 9.31
C SER A 154 -5.81 15.36 7.98
N ILE A 155 -6.40 15.95 6.94
CA ILE A 155 -6.41 15.38 5.58
C ILE A 155 -4.98 15.29 5.03
N VAL A 156 -4.15 16.33 5.19
CA VAL A 156 -2.72 16.25 4.83
C VAL A 156 -2.03 15.15 5.63
N GLY A 157 -2.34 15.01 6.91
CA GLY A 157 -1.83 13.92 7.76
C GLY A 157 -2.12 12.54 7.20
N VAL A 158 -3.40 12.25 6.91
CA VAL A 158 -3.83 10.99 6.29
C VAL A 158 -3.19 10.81 4.91
N ALA A 159 -3.08 11.87 4.12
CA ALA A 159 -2.49 11.83 2.79
C ALA A 159 -1.01 11.45 2.83
N ILE A 160 -0.23 11.91 3.82
CA ILE A 160 1.17 11.50 3.97
C ILE A 160 1.29 9.97 4.01
N ALA A 161 0.47 9.32 4.84
CA ALA A 161 0.50 7.87 5.01
C ALA A 161 -0.07 7.14 3.80
N PHE A 162 -1.33 7.40 3.45
CA PHE A 162 -2.06 6.65 2.43
C PHE A 162 -1.61 6.99 1.01
N VAL A 163 -1.50 8.29 0.69
CA VAL A 163 -1.07 8.70 -0.65
C VAL A 163 0.42 8.41 -0.81
N GLY A 164 1.25 8.71 0.19
CA GLY A 164 2.68 8.39 0.14
C GLY A 164 2.94 6.91 -0.13
N ALA A 165 2.43 6.01 0.74
CA ALA A 165 2.62 4.57 0.55
C ALA A 165 1.93 4.04 -0.71
N GLY A 166 0.73 4.53 -1.03
CA GLY A 166 -0.02 4.11 -2.22
C GLY A 166 0.68 4.47 -3.54
N LEU A 167 1.31 5.64 -3.64
CA LEU A 167 2.14 6.02 -4.78
C LEU A 167 3.34 5.09 -4.93
N GLY A 168 4.00 4.78 -3.81
CA GLY A 168 5.10 3.83 -3.75
C GLY A 168 4.70 2.44 -4.23
N PHE A 169 3.56 1.96 -3.75
CA PHE A 169 2.99 0.66 -4.14
C PHE A 169 2.63 0.63 -5.63
N ALA A 170 1.99 1.68 -6.14
CA ALA A 170 1.60 1.80 -7.56
C ALA A 170 2.82 1.86 -8.49
N GLY A 171 3.88 2.56 -8.07
CA GLY A 171 5.15 2.67 -8.81
C GLY A 171 6.22 1.69 -8.36
N ALA A 172 5.87 0.57 -7.72
CA ALA A 172 6.83 -0.26 -7.00
C ALA A 172 8.01 -0.74 -7.88
N PHE A 173 9.23 -0.67 -7.33
CA PHE A 173 10.43 -1.17 -8.01
C PHE A 173 10.99 -2.47 -7.42
N ILE A 174 10.78 -2.76 -6.12
CA ILE A 174 11.29 -3.97 -5.43
C ILE A 174 10.21 -4.68 -4.57
N ASN A 175 8.97 -4.20 -4.55
CA ASN A 175 7.91 -4.72 -3.68
C ASN A 175 7.67 -6.24 -3.88
N PRO A 176 7.86 -7.07 -2.84
CA PRO A 176 7.75 -8.53 -2.94
C PRO A 176 6.31 -8.99 -3.17
N PHE A 177 5.31 -8.22 -2.74
CA PHE A 177 3.89 -8.55 -2.85
C PHE A 177 3.30 -8.23 -4.24
N THR A 178 4.00 -7.43 -5.05
CA THR A 178 3.56 -7.09 -6.41
C THR A 178 4.58 -7.56 -7.45
N ILE A 179 5.71 -6.88 -7.54
CA ILE A 179 6.76 -7.16 -8.54
C ILE A 179 7.40 -8.52 -8.27
N GLY A 180 7.63 -8.88 -7.00
CA GLY A 180 8.19 -10.19 -6.64
C GLY A 180 7.32 -11.34 -7.13
N VAL A 181 6.01 -11.30 -6.83
CA VAL A 181 5.05 -12.30 -7.31
C VAL A 181 4.98 -12.33 -8.84
N ALA A 182 4.87 -11.17 -9.49
CA ALA A 182 4.78 -11.10 -10.95
C ALA A 182 6.05 -11.62 -11.65
N GLN A 183 7.24 -11.30 -11.12
CA GLN A 183 8.51 -11.81 -11.64
C GLN A 183 8.65 -13.32 -11.43
N GLY A 184 8.17 -13.85 -10.29
CA GLY A 184 8.12 -15.28 -10.03
C GLY A 184 7.24 -16.02 -11.03
N ILE A 185 6.03 -15.51 -11.28
CA ILE A 185 5.10 -16.08 -12.28
C ILE A 185 5.69 -16.04 -13.70
N ALA A 186 6.37 -14.94 -14.04
CA ALA A 186 6.97 -14.74 -15.35
C ALA A 186 8.38 -15.34 -15.49
N GLU A 187 8.89 -16.01 -14.46
CA GLU A 187 10.25 -16.59 -14.40
C GLU A 187 11.34 -15.57 -14.77
N LEU A 188 11.14 -14.30 -14.42
CA LEU A 188 12.09 -13.23 -14.69
C LEU A 188 13.13 -13.13 -13.57
N PRO A 189 14.39 -12.79 -13.88
CA PRO A 189 15.39 -12.51 -12.87
C PRO A 189 14.90 -11.45 -11.87
N PRO A 190 15.16 -11.63 -10.57
CA PRO A 190 14.86 -10.62 -9.57
C PRO A 190 15.45 -9.26 -9.96
N ALA A 191 14.70 -8.18 -9.71
CA ALA A 191 15.09 -6.81 -10.06
C ALA A 191 15.30 -6.52 -11.57
N SER A 192 14.96 -7.44 -12.48
CA SER A 192 14.95 -7.17 -13.93
C SER A 192 14.08 -5.95 -14.27
N GLY A 193 14.63 -4.94 -14.96
CA GLY A 193 13.92 -3.70 -15.30
C GLY A 193 13.93 -2.62 -14.20
N MET A 194 14.77 -2.76 -13.16
CA MET A 194 14.84 -1.82 -12.03
C MET A 194 15.02 -0.35 -12.43
N GLY A 195 15.87 -0.05 -13.42
CA GLY A 195 16.09 1.32 -13.89
C GLY A 195 14.80 1.99 -14.40
N TYR A 196 14.03 1.28 -15.23
CA TYR A 196 12.73 1.76 -15.69
C TYR A 196 11.75 1.96 -14.53
N ARG A 197 11.68 1.00 -13.59
CA ARG A 197 10.77 1.10 -12.44
C ARG A 197 11.14 2.25 -11.50
N LEU A 198 12.42 2.52 -11.30
CA LEU A 198 12.87 3.67 -10.52
C LEU A 198 12.42 5.00 -11.16
N ILE A 199 12.45 5.10 -12.49
CA ILE A 199 11.95 6.29 -13.20
C ILE A 199 10.45 6.43 -13.01
N VAL A 200 9.68 5.34 -13.21
CA VAL A 200 8.22 5.34 -13.01
C VAL A 200 7.87 5.72 -11.58
N TRP A 201 8.53 5.11 -10.59
CA TRP A 201 8.39 5.42 -9.17
C TRP A 201 8.64 6.90 -8.89
N ALA A 202 9.74 7.45 -9.42
CA ALA A 202 10.10 8.84 -9.22
C ALA A 202 9.04 9.78 -9.82
N VAL A 203 8.57 9.51 -11.04
CA VAL A 203 7.53 10.32 -11.70
C VAL A 203 6.22 10.28 -10.91
N ILE A 204 5.74 9.09 -10.55
CA ILE A 204 4.51 8.92 -9.77
C ILE A 204 4.62 9.64 -8.42
N THR A 205 5.75 9.46 -7.72
CA THR A 205 6.00 10.09 -6.42
C THR A 205 6.05 11.61 -6.55
N LEU A 206 6.72 12.17 -7.57
CA LEU A 206 6.79 13.61 -7.80
C LEU A 206 5.41 14.23 -8.10
N VAL A 207 4.61 13.58 -8.95
CA VAL A 207 3.24 14.02 -9.26
C VAL A 207 2.37 13.99 -8.01
N GLY A 208 2.48 12.93 -7.21
CA GLY A 208 1.75 12.80 -5.96
C GLY A 208 2.16 13.82 -4.90
N ILE A 209 3.47 14.08 -4.75
CA ILE A 209 3.98 15.17 -3.89
C ILE A 209 3.41 16.50 -4.35
N TRP A 210 3.44 16.80 -5.65
CA TRP A 210 2.87 18.03 -6.19
C TRP A 210 1.38 18.17 -5.85
N TYR A 211 0.62 17.09 -5.99
CA TYR A 211 -0.81 17.06 -5.69
C TYR A 211 -1.09 17.35 -4.20
N VAL A 212 -0.40 16.66 -3.29
CA VAL A 212 -0.56 16.85 -1.84
C VAL A 212 -0.07 18.24 -1.42
N MET A 213 1.06 18.72 -1.98
CA MET A 213 1.59 20.06 -1.70
C MET A 213 0.65 21.16 -2.17
N ARG A 214 -0.04 20.98 -3.30
CA ARG A 214 -1.06 21.92 -3.79
C ARG A 214 -2.21 22.03 -2.79
N TYR A 215 -2.69 20.91 -2.26
CA TYR A 215 -3.73 20.90 -1.24
C TYR A 215 -3.24 21.50 0.08
N ALA A 216 -2.07 21.09 0.56
CA ALA A 216 -1.47 21.60 1.80
C ALA A 216 -1.28 23.13 1.75
N ARG A 217 -0.84 23.69 0.62
CA ARG A 217 -0.72 25.15 0.43
C ARG A 217 -2.08 25.86 0.46
N LYS A 218 -3.14 25.24 -0.09
CA LYS A 218 -4.50 25.80 -0.05
C LYS A 218 -4.97 25.95 1.40
N VAL A 219 -4.78 24.90 2.20
CA VAL A 219 -5.15 24.87 3.63
C VAL A 219 -4.28 25.80 4.47
N GLU A 220 -2.98 25.88 4.17
CA GLU A 220 -2.06 26.80 4.85
C GLU A 220 -2.44 28.28 4.65
N LEU A 221 -2.92 28.64 3.45
CA LEU A 221 -3.35 30.01 3.13
C LEU A 221 -4.74 30.34 3.68
N ASN A 222 -5.66 29.36 3.68
CA ASN A 222 -7.00 29.52 4.24
C ASN A 222 -7.42 28.22 4.95
N LYS A 223 -7.39 28.24 6.29
CA LYS A 223 -7.74 27.08 7.11
C LYS A 223 -9.20 26.64 6.97
N GLU A 224 -10.12 27.60 6.77
CA GLU A 224 -11.55 27.33 6.57
C GLU A 224 -11.83 26.63 5.23
N ALA A 225 -10.88 26.65 4.30
CA ALA A 225 -10.99 25.91 3.05
C ALA A 225 -10.80 24.39 3.23
N SER A 226 -10.40 23.94 4.43
CA SER A 226 -10.33 22.52 4.79
C SER A 226 -11.73 21.98 5.13
N PRO A 227 -12.19 20.89 4.50
CA PRO A 227 -13.44 20.22 4.86
C PRO A 227 -13.49 19.69 6.31
N VAL A 228 -12.32 19.54 6.95
CA VAL A 228 -12.18 19.02 8.31
C VAL A 228 -11.84 20.12 9.32
N TYR A 229 -11.98 21.39 8.94
CA TYR A 229 -11.61 22.52 9.79
C TYR A 229 -12.26 22.48 11.18
N GLU A 230 -13.56 22.25 11.26
CA GLU A 230 -14.28 22.17 12.54
C GLU A 230 -13.85 20.96 13.37
N ILE A 231 -13.66 19.81 12.73
CA ILE A 231 -13.20 18.57 13.37
C ILE A 231 -11.81 18.79 13.96
N ASP A 232 -10.91 19.42 13.21
CA ASP A 232 -9.53 19.66 13.62
C ASP A 232 -9.44 20.69 14.77
N GLN A 233 -10.41 21.59 14.93
CA GLN A 233 -10.48 22.47 16.10
C GLN A 233 -10.90 21.74 17.37
N THR A 234 -11.79 20.76 17.26
CA THR A 234 -12.24 19.95 18.41
C THR A 234 -11.24 18.88 18.82
N ARG A 235 -10.20 18.64 18.02
CA ARG A 235 -9.14 17.69 18.37
C ARG A 235 -8.28 18.25 19.48
N ASP A 236 -8.29 17.55 20.61
CA ASP A 236 -7.40 17.85 21.71
C ASP A 236 -5.95 17.51 21.34
N LEU A 237 -5.19 18.55 20.99
CA LEU A 237 -3.75 18.43 20.72
C LEU A 237 -2.93 18.28 22.01
N SER A 238 -3.55 18.44 23.21
CA SER A 238 -2.86 18.26 24.49
C SER A 238 -2.65 16.79 24.86
N ALA A 239 -3.31 15.86 24.17
CA ALA A 239 -3.02 14.43 24.27
C ALA A 239 -1.61 14.04 23.74
N PHE A 240 -0.92 14.96 23.05
CA PHE A 240 0.42 14.78 22.47
C PHE A 240 1.46 15.75 23.06
N GLY A 241 1.16 16.35 24.24
CA GLY A 241 1.98 17.36 24.92
C GLY A 241 2.44 16.92 26.31
#